data_AF-A0A7H9VAP5-F1
#
_entry.id   AF-A0A7H9VAP5-F1
#
_cell.length_a   1.000
_cell.length_b   1.000
_cell.length_c   1.000
_cell.angle_alpha   90.00
_cell.angle_beta   90.00
_cell.angle_gamma   90.00
#
_symmetry.space_group_name_H-M   'P 1'
#
loop_
_entity.id
_entity.type
_entity.pdbx_description
1 polymer ?
#
loop_
_entity_poly.entity_id
_entity_poly.type
_entity_poly.pdbx_seq_one_letter_code
_entity_poly.pdbx_strand_id
1 'polypeptide(L)'
;MTARAIIIGAPRSGSGKTSVTIGLLRALARRGLKVRGAKSGPDYIDPGFHTAATGLSGVNLDSWAMPPSLLNALAKQAASDAEYVILESAMGLFDGIPAPEGRSGSAADLARLYGLPVLLVLDVSGQSTTAAAVAKGFATYDPDVRMAGVVLNRLGSERHRRLAGDAIEAIGLPVVGAIMRDPTLNLPERHLGLVQAGEHENLMAHLDRLADMVEKSLDIDAILALASPLEPTAGDFGEALQPPGQRIALAEDAAFTFLYPHVASYWRNAGAEIVPFSPLADEAPSQDCDVCWLPGGYPELHAGKIAAAGNFRAGTARFAARKPVHGECGGFMVLGEALEDADGESHKMLGLLGHSTTFASRKMNLGYREARLRAGCPLGSEGMLIRGHEFH
;
A
#
# COMPACT_ATOMS: atom_id res chain seq x y z
N MET A 1 7.06 -3.87 26.00
CA MET A 1 5.58 -3.79 25.91
C MET A 1 5.19 -4.26 24.52
N THR A 2 4.14 -5.08 24.38
CA THR A 2 3.61 -5.47 23.07
C THR A 2 2.87 -4.29 22.45
N ALA A 3 3.15 -3.96 21.19
CA ALA A 3 2.41 -2.92 20.47
C ALA A 3 0.92 -3.29 20.41
N ARG A 4 0.03 -2.29 20.47
CA ARG A 4 -1.40 -2.49 20.28
C ARG A 4 -1.78 -2.14 18.85
N ALA A 5 -2.71 -2.88 18.25
CA ALA A 5 -3.12 -2.66 16.87
C ALA A 5 -4.65 -2.62 16.72
N ILE A 6 -5.05 -1.89 15.69
CA ILE A 6 -6.45 -1.78 15.25
C ILE A 6 -6.47 -1.68 13.73
N ILE A 7 -7.48 -2.30 13.12
CA ILE A 7 -7.69 -2.23 11.68
C ILE A 7 -8.65 -1.10 11.37
N ILE A 8 -8.31 -0.22 10.42
CA ILE A 8 -9.22 0.76 9.84
C ILE A 8 -9.84 0.13 8.59
N GLY A 9 -11.10 -0.28 8.72
CA GLY A 9 -11.87 -0.91 7.65
C GLY A 9 -12.97 0.01 7.12
N ALA A 10 -13.48 -0.28 5.93
CA ALA A 10 -14.68 0.36 5.39
C ALA A 10 -15.49 -0.61 4.53
N PRO A 11 -16.75 -0.30 4.18
CA PRO A 11 -17.53 -1.15 3.29
C PRO A 11 -17.05 -1.18 1.84
N ARG A 12 -16.37 -0.11 1.39
CA ARG A 12 -15.87 0.01 0.01
C ARG A 12 -14.72 1.02 -0.07
N SER A 13 -14.02 1.00 -1.20
CA SER A 13 -13.07 2.06 -1.57
C SER A 13 -13.76 3.42 -1.66
N GLY A 14 -13.01 4.48 -1.36
CA GLY A 14 -13.51 5.86 -1.39
C GLY A 14 -14.42 6.26 -0.22
N SER A 15 -14.58 5.43 0.81
CA SER A 15 -15.33 5.77 2.03
C SER A 15 -14.56 6.68 3.02
N GLY A 16 -13.33 7.07 2.70
CA GLY A 16 -12.48 7.97 3.51
C GLY A 16 -11.61 7.28 4.57
N LYS A 17 -11.53 5.95 4.53
CA LYS A 17 -10.62 5.12 5.35
C LYS A 17 -9.16 5.61 5.35
N THR A 18 -8.63 5.99 4.18
CA THR A 18 -7.26 6.46 4.04
C THR A 18 -7.04 7.80 4.75
N SER A 19 -7.94 8.77 4.58
CA SER A 19 -7.90 10.06 5.30
C SER A 19 -7.98 9.88 6.82
N VAL A 20 -8.86 8.98 7.29
CA VAL A 20 -8.97 8.66 8.73
C VAL A 20 -7.68 8.02 9.25
N THR A 21 -7.13 7.05 8.52
CA THR A 21 -5.90 6.34 8.89
C THR A 21 -4.73 7.31 8.98
N ILE A 22 -4.50 8.09 7.93
CA ILE A 22 -3.39 9.07 7.87
C ILE A 22 -3.57 10.15 8.96
N GLY A 23 -4.79 10.65 9.16
CA GLY A 23 -5.09 11.62 10.22
C GLY A 23 -4.81 11.07 11.62
N LEU A 24 -5.21 9.83 11.91
CA LEU A 24 -4.90 9.15 13.17
C LEU A 24 -3.40 8.96 13.35
N LEU A 25 -2.70 8.44 12.33
CA LEU A 25 -1.25 8.26 12.35
C LEU A 25 -0.52 9.57 12.68
N ARG A 26 -0.90 10.66 12.00
CA ARG A 26 -0.29 11.98 12.22
C ARG A 26 -0.64 12.57 13.58
N ALA A 27 -1.88 12.46 14.04
CA ALA A 27 -2.32 12.94 15.36
C ALA A 27 -1.58 12.22 16.49
N LEU A 28 -1.43 10.90 16.40
CA LEU A 28 -0.68 10.11 17.39
C LEU A 28 0.81 10.45 17.40
N ALA A 29 1.42 10.63 16.22
CA ALA A 29 2.81 11.07 16.12
C ALA A 29 3.03 12.46 16.75
N ARG A 30 2.09 13.41 16.55
CA ARG A 30 2.12 14.74 17.20
C ARG A 30 2.00 14.66 18.72
N ARG A 31 1.27 13.67 19.25
CA ARG A 31 1.21 13.36 20.69
C ARG A 31 2.48 12.70 21.24
N GLY A 32 3.50 12.49 20.39
CA GLY A 32 4.77 11.86 20.77
C GLY A 32 4.70 10.33 20.90
N LEU A 33 3.60 9.71 20.49
CA LEU A 33 3.44 8.26 20.50
C LEU A 33 4.16 7.63 19.31
N LYS A 34 4.84 6.51 19.54
CA LYS A 34 5.46 5.72 18.46
C LYS A 34 4.38 4.90 17.77
N VAL A 35 3.83 5.41 16.67
CA VAL A 35 2.83 4.73 15.87
C VAL A 35 3.36 4.36 14.49
N ARG A 36 3.08 3.14 14.01
CA ARG A 36 3.42 2.70 12.66
C ARG A 36 2.15 2.44 11.85
N GLY A 37 2.17 2.82 10.57
CA GLY A 37 1.13 2.40 9.64
C GLY A 37 1.44 1.04 9.03
N ALA A 38 0.40 0.24 8.86
CA ALA A 38 0.43 -0.97 8.06
C ALA A 38 -0.70 -0.91 7.03
N LYS A 39 -0.52 -1.56 5.89
CA LYS A 39 -1.51 -1.60 4.81
C LYS A 39 -1.75 -3.05 4.43
N SER A 40 -3.01 -3.49 4.40
CA SER A 40 -3.31 -4.83 3.88
C SER A 40 -3.06 -4.87 2.37
N GLY A 41 -2.57 -5.97 1.83
CA GLY A 41 -2.46 -6.17 0.37
C GLY A 41 -1.30 -5.41 -0.30
N PRO A 42 -1.23 -5.45 -1.65
CA PRO A 42 -0.06 -5.08 -2.44
C PRO A 42 -0.05 -3.58 -2.85
N ASP A 43 -0.11 -2.68 -1.87
CA ASP A 43 -0.17 -1.22 -2.08
C ASP A 43 1.22 -0.56 -2.02
N TYR A 44 1.57 0.26 -2.99
CA TYR A 44 2.85 0.98 -3.03
C TYR A 44 2.78 2.43 -2.52
N ILE A 45 1.58 2.98 -2.38
CA ILE A 45 1.34 4.42 -2.26
C ILE A 45 1.07 4.78 -0.79
N ASP A 46 0.09 4.11 -0.17
CA ASP A 46 -0.36 4.42 1.18
C ASP A 46 0.74 4.25 2.25
N PRO A 47 1.61 3.22 2.20
CA PRO A 47 2.75 3.13 3.12
C PRO A 47 3.70 4.33 3.06
N GLY A 48 3.80 5.00 1.91
CA GLY A 48 4.56 6.25 1.75
C GLY A 48 3.93 7.39 2.56
N PHE A 49 2.60 7.53 2.52
CA PHE A 49 1.87 8.49 3.36
C PHE A 49 1.95 8.16 4.84
N HIS A 50 1.87 6.86 5.20
CA HIS A 50 2.04 6.42 6.58
C HIS A 50 3.42 6.80 7.12
N THR A 51 4.46 6.61 6.29
CA THR A 51 5.83 6.98 6.63
C THR A 51 5.98 8.49 6.80
N ALA A 52 5.41 9.30 5.89
CA ALA A 52 5.43 10.75 6.02
C ALA A 52 4.67 11.25 7.26
N ALA A 53 3.56 10.60 7.64
CA ALA A 53 2.76 10.97 8.79
C ALA A 53 3.46 10.70 10.13
N THR A 54 4.24 9.61 10.20
CA THR A 54 4.77 9.07 11.47
C THR A 54 6.30 9.19 11.62
N GLY A 55 7.02 9.33 10.51
CA GLY A 55 8.48 9.17 10.46
C GLY A 55 8.95 7.72 10.59
N LEU A 56 8.04 6.75 10.75
CA LEU A 56 8.35 5.33 10.83
C LEU A 56 7.95 4.63 9.53
N SER A 57 8.83 3.79 9.00
CA SER A 57 8.55 3.06 7.75
C SER A 57 7.31 2.19 7.87
N GLY A 58 6.35 2.44 6.98
CA GLY A 58 5.13 1.64 6.82
C GLY A 58 5.43 0.25 6.24
N VAL A 59 4.47 -0.66 6.39
CA VAL A 59 4.61 -2.05 5.92
C VAL A 59 3.35 -2.51 5.20
N ASN A 60 3.52 -3.45 4.26
CA ASN A 60 2.42 -4.19 3.67
C ASN A 60 2.27 -5.54 4.37
N LEU A 61 1.03 -5.92 4.64
CA LEU A 61 0.67 -7.23 5.18
C LEU A 61 -0.33 -7.86 4.22
N ASP A 62 0.13 -8.78 3.38
CA ASP A 62 -0.69 -9.39 2.34
C ASP A 62 -0.88 -10.88 2.61
N SER A 63 -2.08 -11.26 3.05
CA SER A 63 -2.41 -12.65 3.38
C SER A 63 -2.44 -13.58 2.16
N TRP A 64 -2.52 -13.06 0.93
CA TRP A 64 -2.49 -13.86 -0.29
C TRP A 64 -1.06 -14.03 -0.81
N ALA A 65 -0.34 -12.92 -0.98
CA ALA A 65 0.99 -12.91 -1.59
C ALA A 65 2.08 -13.43 -0.65
N MET A 66 1.99 -13.12 0.65
CA MET A 66 3.02 -13.49 1.62
C MET A 66 2.73 -14.85 2.25
N PRO A 67 3.71 -15.76 2.35
CA PRO A 67 3.58 -16.95 3.18
C PRO A 67 3.34 -16.60 4.66
N PRO A 68 2.66 -17.45 5.46
CA PRO A 68 2.37 -17.14 6.86
C PRO A 68 3.61 -16.81 7.69
N SER A 69 4.73 -17.49 7.46
CA SER A 69 6.00 -17.22 8.17
C SER A 69 6.48 -15.78 7.93
N LEU A 70 6.53 -15.36 6.67
CA LEU A 70 6.93 -14.01 6.28
C LEU A 70 5.95 -12.95 6.82
N LEU A 71 4.64 -13.21 6.69
CA LEU A 71 3.61 -12.30 7.15
C LEU A 71 3.71 -12.04 8.66
N ASN A 72 3.95 -13.09 9.45
CA ASN A 72 4.17 -13.01 10.89
C ASN A 72 5.47 -12.26 11.24
N ALA A 73 6.56 -12.52 10.51
CA ALA A 73 7.84 -11.84 10.69
C ALA A 73 7.70 -10.32 10.47
N LEU A 74 6.99 -9.92 9.40
CA LEU A 74 6.71 -8.53 9.08
C LEU A 74 5.81 -7.86 10.11
N ALA A 75 4.73 -8.53 10.55
CA ALA A 75 3.86 -8.01 11.60
C ALA A 75 4.63 -7.80 12.91
N LYS A 76 5.53 -8.74 13.27
CA LYS A 76 6.39 -8.64 14.45
C LYS A 76 7.36 -7.48 14.33
N GLN A 77 7.98 -7.30 13.15
CA GLN A 77 8.87 -6.17 12.89
C GLN A 77 8.13 -4.83 12.95
N ALA A 78 6.89 -4.78 12.44
CA ALA A 78 6.06 -3.59 12.50
C ALA A 78 5.70 -3.19 13.93
N ALA A 79 5.45 -4.18 14.79
CA ALA A 79 5.23 -4.00 16.22
C ALA A 79 6.52 -3.64 16.98
N SER A 80 7.70 -3.96 16.44
CA SER A 80 8.97 -3.60 17.07
C SER A 80 9.15 -2.08 17.12
N ASP A 81 9.50 -1.59 18.30
CA ASP A 81 9.70 -0.17 18.61
C ASP A 81 8.48 0.74 18.37
N ALA A 82 7.28 0.17 18.27
CA ALA A 82 6.02 0.89 18.20
C ALA A 82 5.17 0.63 19.45
N GLU A 83 4.42 1.65 19.88
CA GLU A 83 3.35 1.53 20.87
C GLU A 83 2.04 1.12 20.18
N TYR A 84 1.82 1.62 18.97
CA TYR A 84 0.62 1.35 18.18
C TYR A 84 0.93 0.99 16.72
N VAL A 85 0.13 0.08 16.16
CA VAL A 85 0.09 -0.22 14.73
C VAL A 85 -1.32 0.03 14.21
N ILE A 86 -1.47 0.97 13.27
CA ILE A 86 -2.75 1.24 12.60
C ILE A 86 -2.72 0.55 11.25
N LEU A 87 -3.55 -0.47 11.07
CA LEU A 87 -3.60 -1.28 9.85
C LEU A 87 -4.75 -0.83 8.97
N GLU A 88 -4.45 -0.23 7.83
CA GLU A 88 -5.46 0.20 6.86
C GLU A 88 -5.85 -0.93 5.90
N SER A 89 -7.15 -1.12 5.66
CA SER A 89 -7.60 -2.02 4.59
C SER A 89 -7.22 -1.48 3.20
N ALA A 90 -6.97 -2.34 2.21
CA ALA A 90 -6.76 -1.91 0.82
C ALA A 90 -8.09 -1.45 0.21
N MET A 91 -9.04 -2.38 0.16
CA MET A 91 -10.38 -2.23 -0.41
C MET A 91 -11.43 -2.19 0.72
N GLY A 92 -12.66 -2.63 0.46
CA GLY A 92 -13.58 -2.97 1.53
C GLY A 92 -12.98 -4.01 2.47
N LEU A 93 -13.40 -4.02 3.74
CA LEU A 93 -12.81 -4.85 4.79
C LEU A 93 -12.74 -6.34 4.40
N PHE A 94 -13.81 -6.86 3.80
CA PHE A 94 -13.96 -8.24 3.38
C PHE A 94 -13.62 -8.49 1.91
N ASP A 95 -13.24 -7.44 1.17
CA ASP A 95 -12.94 -7.56 -0.25
C ASP A 95 -11.55 -8.19 -0.44
N GLY A 96 -11.54 -9.30 -1.17
CA GLY A 96 -10.35 -10.07 -1.53
C GLY A 96 -10.64 -10.94 -2.75
N ILE A 97 -9.78 -11.90 -3.05
CA ILE A 97 -10.01 -12.87 -4.12
C ILE A 97 -10.44 -14.23 -3.58
N PRO A 98 -11.14 -15.05 -4.39
CA PRO A 98 -11.40 -16.45 -4.05
C PRO A 98 -10.08 -17.18 -3.79
N ALA A 99 -9.90 -17.65 -2.56
CA ALA A 99 -8.71 -18.33 -2.09
C ALA A 99 -9.08 -19.24 -0.90
N PRO A 100 -8.17 -20.12 -0.45
CA PRO A 100 -8.34 -20.81 0.82
C PRO A 100 -8.59 -19.82 1.97
N GLU A 101 -9.22 -20.32 3.03
CA GLU A 101 -9.52 -19.54 4.22
C GLU A 101 -8.27 -18.83 4.77
N GLY A 102 -8.39 -17.54 5.12
CA GLY A 102 -7.28 -16.74 5.62
C GLY A 102 -6.27 -16.30 4.56
N ARG A 103 -6.53 -16.54 3.27
CA ARG A 103 -5.59 -16.28 2.16
C ARG A 103 -6.19 -15.43 1.04
N SER A 104 -7.27 -14.70 1.28
CA SER A 104 -7.98 -13.91 0.26
C SER A 104 -7.28 -12.58 -0.11
N GLY A 105 -6.32 -12.13 0.69
CA GLY A 105 -5.68 -10.80 0.56
C GLY A 105 -6.50 -9.68 1.20
N SER A 106 -7.62 -9.99 1.87
CA SER A 106 -8.47 -9.01 2.54
C SER A 106 -7.94 -8.64 3.93
N ALA A 107 -8.32 -7.47 4.44
CA ALA A 107 -7.98 -7.07 5.80
C ALA A 107 -8.70 -7.94 6.86
N ALA A 108 -9.84 -8.56 6.50
CA ALA A 108 -10.52 -9.54 7.35
C ALA A 108 -9.66 -10.78 7.64
N ASP A 109 -8.81 -11.21 6.71
CA ASP A 109 -7.85 -12.30 6.99
C ASP A 109 -6.90 -11.92 8.12
N LEU A 110 -6.42 -10.67 8.13
CA LEU A 110 -5.49 -10.17 9.14
C LEU A 110 -6.20 -9.93 10.48
N ALA A 111 -7.47 -9.50 10.44
CA ALA A 111 -8.31 -9.39 11.63
C ALA A 111 -8.46 -10.74 12.34
N ARG A 112 -8.80 -11.80 11.59
CA ARG A 112 -8.89 -13.17 12.12
C ARG A 112 -7.55 -13.69 12.60
N LEU A 113 -6.51 -13.59 11.77
CA LEU A 113 -5.19 -14.15 12.05
C LEU A 113 -4.58 -13.59 13.35
N TYR A 114 -4.75 -12.29 13.59
CA TYR A 114 -4.13 -11.60 14.71
C TYR A 114 -5.12 -11.22 15.83
N GLY A 115 -6.39 -11.62 15.71
CA GLY A 115 -7.45 -11.23 16.65
C GLY A 115 -7.61 -9.70 16.76
N LEU A 116 -7.40 -8.97 15.66
CA LEU A 116 -7.41 -7.52 15.69
C LEU A 116 -8.83 -6.96 15.58
N PRO A 117 -9.18 -5.99 16.44
CA PRO A 117 -10.43 -5.25 16.35
C PRO A 117 -10.43 -4.38 15.10
N VAL A 118 -11.62 -4.15 14.55
CA VAL A 118 -11.85 -3.27 13.41
C VAL A 118 -12.56 -2.01 13.87
N LEU A 119 -12.00 -0.85 13.53
CA LEU A 119 -12.67 0.44 13.49
C LEU A 119 -13.30 0.63 12.11
N LEU A 120 -14.63 0.58 12.04
CA LEU A 120 -15.36 0.66 10.78
C LEU A 120 -15.63 2.13 10.41
N VAL A 121 -15.04 2.60 9.32
CA VAL A 121 -15.31 3.91 8.73
C VAL A 121 -16.50 3.80 7.80
N LEU A 122 -17.64 4.38 8.20
CA LEU A 122 -18.87 4.39 7.43
C LEU A 122 -19.09 5.75 6.77
N ASP A 123 -19.06 5.77 5.43
CA ASP A 123 -19.55 6.90 4.66
C ASP A 123 -21.08 6.97 4.79
N VAL A 124 -21.59 7.96 5.52
CA VAL A 124 -23.02 8.15 5.73
C VAL A 124 -23.65 9.14 4.75
N SER A 125 -22.94 9.53 3.68
CA SER A 125 -23.50 10.39 2.64
C SER A 125 -24.81 9.83 2.08
N GLY A 126 -25.90 10.59 2.21
CA GLY A 126 -27.21 10.20 1.69
C GLY A 126 -27.95 9.13 2.51
N GLN A 127 -27.45 8.73 3.69
CA GLN A 127 -28.11 7.75 4.55
C GLN A 127 -28.09 8.17 6.03
N SER A 128 -29.19 7.98 6.76
CA SER A 128 -29.23 8.25 8.21
C SER A 128 -29.27 6.95 8.99
N THR A 129 -30.45 6.49 9.42
CA THR A 129 -30.63 5.26 10.20
C THR A 129 -30.24 4.00 9.44
N THR A 130 -30.29 4.00 8.10
CA THR A 130 -29.80 2.90 7.24
C THR A 130 -28.33 2.56 7.49
N ALA A 131 -27.52 3.54 7.94
CA ALA A 131 -26.13 3.30 8.33
C ALA A 131 -26.01 2.21 9.41
N ALA A 132 -26.99 2.11 10.32
CA ALA A 132 -27.03 1.07 11.34
C ALA A 132 -27.30 -0.32 10.74
N ALA A 133 -28.11 -0.44 9.69
CA ALA A 133 -28.31 -1.72 9.01
C ALA A 133 -27.02 -2.21 8.35
N VAL A 134 -26.26 -1.30 7.72
CA VAL A 134 -24.94 -1.60 7.17
C VAL A 134 -23.96 -2.00 8.28
N ALA A 135 -23.86 -1.21 9.35
CA ALA A 135 -23.00 -1.50 10.49
C ALA A 135 -23.31 -2.85 11.13
N LYS A 136 -24.61 -3.17 11.29
CA LYS A 136 -25.07 -4.47 11.79
C LYS A 136 -24.61 -5.61 10.88
N GLY A 137 -24.77 -5.43 9.56
CA GLY A 137 -24.29 -6.40 8.57
C GLY A 137 -22.81 -6.72 8.77
N PHE A 138 -21.96 -5.69 8.86
CA PHE A 138 -20.52 -5.87 9.12
C PHE A 138 -20.22 -6.54 10.46
N ALA A 139 -20.94 -6.18 11.52
CA ALA A 139 -20.74 -6.76 12.85
C ALA A 139 -21.19 -8.22 12.98
N THR A 140 -22.05 -8.71 12.08
CA THR A 140 -22.58 -10.09 12.13
C THR A 140 -22.18 -10.95 10.94
N TYR A 141 -21.47 -10.41 9.94
CA TYR A 141 -21.16 -11.11 8.70
C TYR A 141 -20.14 -12.24 8.92
N ASP A 142 -19.06 -11.94 9.63
CA ASP A 142 -17.99 -12.89 9.98
C ASP A 142 -17.82 -12.86 11.52
N PRO A 143 -18.14 -13.95 12.24
CA PRO A 143 -18.10 -13.97 13.70
C PRO A 143 -16.69 -13.86 14.28
N ASP A 144 -15.65 -14.13 13.49
CA ASP A 144 -14.25 -14.06 13.91
C ASP A 144 -13.64 -12.67 13.65
N VAL A 145 -14.40 -11.74 13.05
CA VAL A 145 -13.98 -10.36 12.78
C VAL A 145 -14.76 -9.38 13.66
N ARG A 146 -14.12 -8.92 14.74
CA ARG A 146 -14.75 -8.05 15.73
C ARG A 146 -14.81 -6.59 15.27
N MET A 147 -16.01 -6.09 14.97
CA MET A 147 -16.26 -4.65 14.87
C MET A 147 -16.20 -4.03 16.27
N ALA A 148 -15.16 -3.25 16.56
CA ALA A 148 -14.94 -2.68 17.89
C ALA A 148 -15.53 -1.27 18.05
N GLY A 149 -15.73 -0.55 16.95
CA GLY A 149 -16.36 0.76 16.95
C GLY A 149 -16.57 1.29 15.53
N VAL A 150 -17.27 2.41 15.43
CA VAL A 150 -17.64 3.04 14.16
C VAL A 150 -17.23 4.51 14.13
N VAL A 151 -16.68 4.95 12.99
CA VAL A 151 -16.51 6.36 12.64
C VAL A 151 -17.53 6.71 11.57
N LEU A 152 -18.35 7.74 11.83
CA LEU A 152 -19.25 8.29 10.82
C LEU A 152 -18.47 9.29 9.96
N ASN A 153 -18.48 9.11 8.64
CA ASN A 153 -17.77 9.97 7.71
C ASN A 153 -18.73 10.67 6.73
N ARG A 154 -18.35 11.87 6.28
CA ARG A 154 -19.10 12.73 5.34
C ARG A 154 -20.49 13.13 5.83
N LEU A 155 -20.60 13.44 7.12
CA LEU A 155 -21.83 13.97 7.70
C LEU A 155 -22.20 15.33 7.09
N GLY A 156 -23.50 15.54 6.93
CA GLY A 156 -24.06 16.79 6.38
C GLY A 156 -24.52 17.80 7.44
N SER A 157 -24.77 17.35 8.68
CA SER A 157 -25.21 18.20 9.80
C SER A 157 -25.14 17.46 11.13
N GLU A 158 -25.25 18.19 12.24
CA GLU A 158 -25.34 17.59 13.58
C GLU A 158 -26.63 16.78 13.78
N ARG A 159 -27.74 17.16 13.14
CA ARG A 159 -28.96 16.34 13.13
C ARG A 159 -28.71 14.98 12.47
N HIS A 160 -27.99 14.98 11.35
CA HIS A 160 -27.62 13.76 10.66
C HIS A 160 -26.72 12.88 11.53
N ARG A 161 -25.74 13.48 12.23
CA ARG A 161 -24.87 12.77 13.18
C ARG A 161 -25.68 12.01 14.23
N ARG A 162 -26.64 12.68 14.90
CA ARG A 162 -27.50 12.03 15.90
C ARG A 162 -28.30 10.87 15.32
N LEU A 163 -28.99 11.09 14.20
CA LEU A 163 -29.82 10.04 13.60
C LEU A 163 -29.03 8.78 13.21
N ALA A 164 -27.85 8.94 12.62
CA ALA A 164 -27.00 7.81 12.26
C ALA A 164 -26.32 7.19 13.49
N GLY A 165 -25.81 8.04 14.39
CA GLY A 165 -25.12 7.65 15.61
C GLY A 165 -26.01 6.86 16.56
N ASP A 166 -27.16 7.42 16.95
CA ASP A 166 -28.11 6.80 17.88
C ASP A 166 -28.59 5.43 17.34
N ALA A 167 -28.78 5.31 16.02
CA ALA A 167 -29.19 4.06 15.40
C ALA A 167 -28.09 2.98 15.44
N ILE A 168 -26.82 3.36 15.29
CA ILE A 168 -25.68 2.45 15.37
C ILE A 168 -25.40 2.05 16.83
N GLU A 169 -25.55 2.98 17.77
CA GLU A 169 -25.40 2.68 19.20
C GLU A 169 -26.52 1.77 19.71
N ALA A 170 -27.75 1.92 19.20
CA ALA A 170 -28.88 1.07 19.55
C ALA A 170 -28.70 -0.41 19.15
N ILE A 171 -27.81 -0.72 18.20
CA ILE A 171 -27.45 -2.10 17.85
C ILE A 171 -26.22 -2.61 18.62
N GLY A 172 -25.69 -1.82 19.56
CA GLY A 172 -24.59 -2.20 20.44
C GLY A 172 -23.18 -1.90 19.92
N LEU A 173 -23.03 -1.08 18.88
CA LEU A 173 -21.72 -0.66 18.36
C LEU A 173 -21.40 0.78 18.81
N PRO A 174 -20.26 1.03 19.47
CA PRO A 174 -19.92 2.37 19.90
C PRO A 174 -19.54 3.25 18.71
N VAL A 175 -20.05 4.49 18.69
CA VAL A 175 -19.65 5.50 17.71
C VAL A 175 -18.57 6.39 18.35
N VAL A 176 -17.33 6.22 17.91
CA VAL A 176 -16.16 6.89 18.51
C VAL A 176 -15.80 8.22 17.83
N GLY A 177 -16.64 8.68 16.89
CA GLY A 177 -16.45 9.97 16.27
C GLY A 177 -17.22 10.17 14.97
N ALA A 178 -17.21 11.42 14.52
CA ALA A 178 -18.06 11.91 13.45
C ALA A 178 -17.34 13.01 12.65
N ILE A 179 -17.09 12.75 11.37
CA ILE A 179 -16.39 13.65 10.46
C ILE A 179 -17.41 14.28 9.50
N MET A 180 -17.43 15.62 9.49
CA MET A 180 -18.25 16.40 8.57
C MET A 180 -17.67 16.32 7.15
N ARG A 181 -18.52 16.45 6.14
CA ARG A 181 -18.05 16.53 4.76
C ARG A 181 -17.21 17.80 4.57
N ASP A 182 -15.94 17.61 4.25
CA ASP A 182 -15.01 18.69 3.93
C ASP A 182 -14.25 18.36 2.63
N PRO A 183 -14.57 19.02 1.50
CA PRO A 183 -13.87 18.81 0.24
C PRO A 183 -12.39 19.19 0.26
N THR A 184 -11.96 20.02 1.20
CA THR A 184 -10.58 20.55 1.27
C THR A 184 -9.57 19.53 1.82
N LEU A 185 -10.06 18.43 2.39
CA LEU A 185 -9.29 17.33 2.96
C LEU A 185 -9.11 16.15 2.00
N ASN A 186 -9.61 16.25 0.76
CA ASN A 186 -9.38 15.21 -0.23
C ASN A 186 -7.91 15.22 -0.66
N LEU A 187 -7.32 14.03 -0.69
CA LEU A 187 -6.03 13.80 -1.34
C LEU A 187 -6.29 13.65 -2.84
N PRO A 188 -5.46 14.27 -3.72
CA PRO A 188 -5.58 14.08 -5.16
C PRO A 188 -5.34 12.61 -5.52
N GLU A 189 -6.20 12.10 -6.40
CA GLU A 189 -6.18 10.73 -6.92
C GLU A 189 -5.68 10.71 -8.38
N ARG A 190 -5.14 9.57 -8.78
CA ARG A 190 -4.72 9.18 -10.12
C ARG A 190 -5.16 7.74 -10.39
N HIS A 191 -4.82 7.22 -11.56
CA HIS A 191 -5.34 5.96 -12.08
C HIS A 191 -4.99 4.71 -11.24
N LEU A 192 -3.95 4.75 -10.40
CA LEU A 192 -3.57 3.65 -9.47
C LEU A 192 -3.77 3.99 -7.98
N GLY A 193 -4.50 5.06 -7.65
CA GLY A 193 -4.70 5.48 -6.27
C GLY A 193 -4.27 6.92 -6.03
N LEU A 194 -3.77 7.25 -4.84
CA LEU A 194 -3.36 8.62 -4.52
C LEU A 194 -2.17 9.07 -5.38
N VAL A 195 -2.06 10.38 -5.63
CA VAL A 195 -0.77 10.98 -6.02
C VAL A 195 0.25 10.65 -4.94
N GLN A 196 1.45 10.18 -5.30
CA GLN A 196 2.43 9.71 -4.32
C GLN A 196 2.85 10.81 -3.35
N ALA A 197 3.10 10.44 -2.10
CA ALA A 197 3.53 11.36 -1.04
C ALA A 197 4.69 12.30 -1.47
N GLY A 198 5.72 11.76 -2.13
CA GLY A 198 6.88 12.53 -2.59
C GLY A 198 6.59 13.60 -3.66
N GLU A 199 5.42 13.54 -4.31
CA GLU A 199 5.01 14.48 -5.36
C GLU A 199 4.16 15.65 -4.81
N HIS A 200 3.86 15.70 -3.51
CA HIS A 200 3.08 16.78 -2.90
C HIS A 200 3.98 17.87 -2.31
N GLU A 201 4.02 19.04 -2.96
CA GLU A 201 4.78 20.20 -2.49
C GLU A 201 4.42 20.65 -1.06
N ASN A 202 3.17 20.40 -0.62
CA ASN A 202 2.65 20.79 0.69
C ASN A 202 2.14 19.59 1.51
N LEU A 203 2.77 18.41 1.35
CA LEU A 203 2.33 17.18 2.02
C LEU A 203 2.13 17.38 3.52
N MET A 204 3.15 17.88 4.22
CA MET A 204 3.13 17.98 5.68
C MET A 204 1.97 18.84 6.18
N ALA A 205 1.72 19.98 5.52
CA ALA A 205 0.59 20.84 5.86
C ALA A 205 -0.77 20.15 5.59
N HIS A 206 -0.85 19.27 4.59
CA HIS A 206 -2.04 18.46 4.36
C HIS A 206 -2.23 17.37 5.43
N LEU A 207 -1.16 16.63 5.77
CA LEU A 207 -1.18 15.64 6.85
C LEU A 207 -1.59 16.30 8.18
N ASP A 208 -1.10 17.50 8.42
CA ASP A 208 -1.42 18.30 9.58
C ASP A 208 -2.91 18.67 9.64
N ARG A 209 -3.52 19.06 8.51
CA ARG A 209 -4.97 19.29 8.44
C ARG A 209 -5.80 18.02 8.66
N LEU A 210 -5.33 16.86 8.19
CA LEU A 210 -5.99 15.58 8.46
C LEU A 210 -5.94 15.23 9.96
N ALA A 211 -4.82 15.48 10.62
CA ALA A 211 -4.70 15.32 12.06
C ALA A 211 -5.62 16.28 12.82
N ASP A 212 -5.65 17.56 12.46
CA ASP A 212 -6.54 18.56 13.10
C ASP A 212 -8.02 18.15 12.98
N MET A 213 -8.41 17.61 11.81
CA MET A 213 -9.75 17.07 11.60
C MET A 213 -10.01 15.87 12.51
N VAL A 214 -9.09 14.91 12.58
CA VAL A 214 -9.23 13.71 13.43
C VAL A 214 -9.30 14.09 14.91
N GLU A 215 -8.44 14.97 15.39
CA GLU A 215 -8.42 15.44 16.79
C GLU A 215 -9.69 16.19 17.18
N LYS A 216 -10.30 16.92 16.25
CA LYS A 216 -11.56 17.63 16.46
C LYS A 216 -12.78 16.70 16.42
N SER A 217 -12.76 15.67 15.57
CA SER A 217 -13.95 14.89 15.21
C SER A 217 -14.02 13.51 15.88
N LEU A 218 -12.89 12.95 16.32
CA LEU A 218 -12.80 11.59 16.86
C LEU A 218 -12.33 11.60 18.31
N ASP A 219 -12.88 10.70 19.11
CA ASP A 219 -12.35 10.36 20.42
C ASP A 219 -11.16 9.40 20.24
N ILE A 220 -9.96 9.99 20.11
CA ILE A 220 -8.73 9.25 19.88
C ILE A 220 -8.44 8.29 21.04
N ASP A 221 -8.71 8.69 22.29
CA ASP A 221 -8.40 7.87 23.45
C ASP A 221 -9.33 6.65 23.52
N ALA A 222 -10.62 6.83 23.18
CA ALA A 222 -11.54 5.71 22.98
C ALA A 222 -11.07 4.78 21.85
N ILE A 223 -10.61 5.31 20.71
CA ILE A 223 -10.06 4.50 19.62
C ILE A 223 -8.86 3.67 20.08
N LEU A 224 -7.91 4.27 20.82
CA LEU A 224 -6.74 3.57 21.33
C LEU A 224 -7.10 2.51 22.38
N ALA A 225 -8.15 2.74 23.17
CA ALA A 225 -8.68 1.76 24.12
C ALA A 225 -9.27 0.54 23.42
N LEU A 226 -9.80 0.70 22.20
CA LEU A 226 -10.32 -0.42 21.39
C LEU A 226 -9.22 -1.32 20.83
N ALA A 227 -8.00 -0.82 20.61
CA ALA A 227 -6.89 -1.57 20.03
C ALA A 227 -6.46 -2.75 20.92
N SER A 228 -6.12 -3.91 20.33
CA SER A 228 -5.66 -5.11 21.06
C SER A 228 -4.15 -5.32 20.89
N PRO A 229 -3.48 -6.08 21.78
CA PRO A 229 -2.08 -6.46 21.54
C PRO A 229 -1.89 -7.17 20.20
N LEU A 230 -0.88 -6.78 19.43
CA LEU A 230 -0.47 -7.46 18.20
C LEU A 230 0.55 -8.55 18.52
N GLU A 231 0.09 -9.80 18.54
CA GLU A 231 0.90 -10.97 18.93
C GLU A 231 1.00 -11.98 17.77
N PRO A 232 1.76 -11.66 16.71
CA PRO A 232 2.00 -12.61 15.63
C PRO A 232 2.74 -13.83 16.16
N THR A 233 2.40 -15.00 15.63
CA THR A 233 3.14 -16.24 15.91
C THR A 233 4.58 -16.17 15.38
N ALA A 234 5.40 -17.18 15.66
CA ALA A 234 6.77 -17.22 15.13
C ALA A 234 6.77 -17.21 13.59
N GLY A 235 7.72 -16.48 13.03
CA GLY A 235 7.93 -16.35 11.59
C GLY A 235 9.35 -15.90 11.29
N ASP A 236 9.76 -16.08 10.04
CA ASP A 236 11.07 -15.73 9.53
C ASP A 236 10.99 -15.21 8.09
N PHE A 237 12.16 -14.86 7.54
CA PHE A 237 12.31 -14.36 6.18
C PHE A 237 12.84 -15.44 5.21
N GLY A 238 12.81 -16.72 5.59
CA GLY A 238 13.33 -17.81 4.76
C GLY A 238 12.60 -17.93 3.42
N GLU A 239 11.31 -17.60 3.39
CA GLU A 239 10.48 -17.56 2.17
C GLU A 239 10.30 -16.13 1.62
N ALA A 240 11.06 -15.15 2.11
CA ALA A 240 11.09 -13.83 1.50
C ALA A 240 11.72 -13.88 0.10
N LEU A 241 11.42 -12.89 -0.73
CA LEU A 241 12.08 -12.71 -2.01
C LEU A 241 13.58 -12.49 -1.78
N GLN A 242 14.39 -13.48 -2.14
CA GLN A 242 15.83 -13.43 -1.95
C GLN A 242 16.46 -12.29 -2.75
N PRO A 243 17.59 -11.71 -2.30
CA PRO A 243 18.28 -10.72 -3.09
C PRO A 243 18.61 -11.28 -4.48
N PRO A 244 18.27 -10.56 -5.57
CA PRO A 244 18.50 -11.03 -6.93
C PRO A 244 19.99 -11.03 -7.35
N GLY A 245 20.88 -10.55 -6.46
CA GLY A 245 22.33 -10.46 -6.63
C GLY A 245 22.96 -9.82 -5.39
N GLN A 246 24.28 -9.76 -5.35
CA GLN A 246 25.00 -9.10 -4.25
C GLN A 246 25.03 -7.58 -4.44
N ARG A 247 25.20 -7.10 -5.67
CA ARG A 247 25.12 -5.69 -6.03
C ARG A 247 23.95 -5.47 -6.99
N ILE A 248 22.96 -4.69 -6.56
CA ILE A 248 21.69 -4.50 -7.28
C ILE A 248 21.67 -3.07 -7.80
N ALA A 249 21.74 -2.88 -9.13
CA ALA A 249 21.48 -1.58 -9.73
C ALA A 249 19.97 -1.33 -9.71
N LEU A 250 19.49 -0.44 -8.86
CA LEU A 250 18.07 -0.17 -8.68
C LEU A 250 17.72 1.19 -9.28
N ALA A 251 16.79 1.22 -10.24
CA ALA A 251 16.26 2.51 -10.71
C ALA A 251 15.42 3.15 -9.60
N GLU A 252 15.74 4.40 -9.26
CA GLU A 252 15.08 5.14 -8.18
C GLU A 252 14.98 6.63 -8.56
N ASP A 253 13.78 7.04 -9.00
CA ASP A 253 13.40 8.43 -9.25
C ASP A 253 11.87 8.54 -9.41
N ALA A 254 11.35 9.70 -9.84
CA ALA A 254 9.91 9.93 -9.99
C ALA A 254 9.19 8.93 -10.92
N ALA A 255 9.88 8.30 -11.88
CA ALA A 255 9.30 7.28 -12.76
C ALA A 255 9.34 5.87 -12.13
N PHE A 256 10.24 5.63 -11.17
CA PHE A 256 10.55 4.32 -10.61
C PHE A 256 10.47 4.37 -9.08
N THR A 257 9.26 4.25 -8.56
CA THR A 257 8.93 4.52 -7.15
C THR A 257 8.30 3.34 -6.43
N PHE A 258 7.87 2.30 -7.14
CA PHE A 258 7.14 1.18 -6.56
C PHE A 258 8.07 0.03 -6.19
N LEU A 259 8.76 0.20 -5.05
CA LEU A 259 9.49 -0.87 -4.39
C LEU A 259 8.96 -1.03 -2.96
N TYR A 260 8.57 -2.25 -2.60
CA TYR A 260 8.11 -2.50 -1.25
C TYR A 260 9.25 -2.29 -0.23
N PRO A 261 9.06 -1.46 0.82
CA PRO A 261 10.11 -1.17 1.80
C PRO A 261 10.66 -2.42 2.48
N HIS A 262 9.82 -3.43 2.70
CA HIS A 262 10.23 -4.68 3.33
C HIS A 262 11.14 -5.54 2.43
N VAL A 263 10.96 -5.50 1.11
CA VAL A 263 11.84 -6.19 0.16
C VAL A 263 13.23 -5.55 0.18
N ALA A 264 13.30 -4.22 0.02
CA ALA A 264 14.56 -3.48 0.08
C ALA A 264 15.29 -3.65 1.42
N SER A 265 14.54 -3.62 2.54
CA SER A 265 15.10 -3.81 3.88
C SER A 265 15.63 -5.23 4.06
N TYR A 266 14.88 -6.25 3.60
CA TYR A 266 15.33 -7.63 3.65
C TYR A 266 16.60 -7.84 2.84
N TRP A 267 16.68 -7.29 1.63
CA TRP A 267 17.87 -7.43 0.79
C TRP A 267 19.13 -6.87 1.45
N ARG A 268 19.04 -5.66 2.04
CA ARG A 268 20.16 -5.07 2.78
C ARG A 268 20.54 -5.91 4.01
N ASN A 269 19.56 -6.41 4.75
CA ASN A 269 19.80 -7.26 5.93
C ASN A 269 20.42 -8.61 5.58
N ALA A 270 20.13 -9.14 4.38
CA ALA A 270 20.76 -10.33 3.82
C ALA A 270 22.17 -10.05 3.27
N GLY A 271 22.66 -8.81 3.35
CA GLY A 271 24.01 -8.41 2.96
C GLY A 271 24.14 -7.82 1.56
N ALA A 272 23.05 -7.71 0.78
CA ALA A 272 23.11 -7.15 -0.56
C ALA A 272 23.25 -5.61 -0.53
N GLU A 273 24.00 -5.08 -1.49
CA GLU A 273 24.18 -3.65 -1.73
C GLU A 273 23.19 -3.19 -2.81
N ILE A 274 22.37 -2.20 -2.47
CA ILE A 274 21.50 -1.52 -3.43
C ILE A 274 22.24 -0.27 -3.92
N VAL A 275 22.50 -0.22 -5.22
CA VAL A 275 23.17 0.89 -5.92
C VAL A 275 22.11 1.66 -6.72
N PRO A 276 21.58 2.76 -6.19
CA PRO A 276 20.55 3.52 -6.89
C PRO A 276 21.11 4.24 -8.11
N PHE A 277 20.28 4.42 -9.13
CA PHE A 277 20.55 5.30 -10.28
C PHE A 277 19.23 5.90 -10.79
N SER A 278 19.28 7.05 -11.45
CA SER A 278 18.10 7.74 -12.00
C SER A 278 18.08 7.70 -13.54
N PRO A 279 17.19 6.89 -14.15
CA PRO A 279 16.89 6.98 -15.57
C PRO A 279 16.47 8.38 -16.02
N LEU A 280 15.72 9.12 -15.20
CA LEU A 280 15.31 10.49 -15.49
C LEU A 280 16.48 11.49 -15.45
N ALA A 281 17.60 11.16 -14.84
CA ALA A 281 18.84 11.94 -14.89
C ALA A 281 19.80 11.46 -15.99
N ASP A 282 19.34 10.57 -16.89
CA ASP A 282 20.15 9.89 -17.90
C ASP A 282 21.32 9.08 -17.32
N GLU A 283 21.16 8.56 -16.11
CA GLU A 283 22.11 7.65 -15.48
C GLU A 283 21.90 6.22 -15.98
N ALA A 284 23.00 5.47 -16.10
CA ALA A 284 22.98 4.07 -16.51
C ALA A 284 23.19 3.14 -15.31
N PRO A 285 22.67 1.91 -15.34
CA PRO A 285 23.01 0.92 -14.32
C PRO A 285 24.52 0.66 -14.33
N SER A 286 25.13 0.67 -13.14
CA SER A 286 26.55 0.38 -12.97
C SER A 286 26.87 -1.03 -13.46
N GLN A 287 27.89 -1.15 -14.31
CA GLN A 287 28.29 -2.44 -14.90
C GLN A 287 28.90 -3.40 -13.87
N ASP A 288 29.25 -2.91 -12.68
CA ASP A 288 29.76 -3.73 -11.57
C ASP A 288 28.63 -4.38 -10.75
N CYS A 289 27.37 -4.05 -11.02
CA CYS A 289 26.21 -4.69 -10.38
C CYS A 289 25.90 -6.04 -11.03
N ASP A 290 25.33 -6.98 -10.28
CA ASP A 290 24.99 -8.33 -10.74
C ASP A 290 23.67 -8.36 -11.51
N VAL A 291 22.74 -7.47 -11.14
CA VAL A 291 21.40 -7.36 -11.70
C VAL A 291 20.97 -5.90 -11.78
N CYS A 292 20.20 -5.56 -12.81
CA CYS A 292 19.51 -4.28 -12.93
C CYS A 292 18.02 -4.50 -12.65
N TRP A 293 17.48 -3.75 -11.69
CA TRP A 293 16.09 -3.81 -11.27
C TRP A 293 15.38 -2.51 -11.59
N LEU A 294 14.41 -2.57 -12.50
CA LEU A 294 13.51 -1.47 -12.83
C LEU A 294 12.18 -1.72 -12.09
N PRO A 295 11.95 -1.10 -10.92
CA PRO A 295 10.71 -1.31 -10.18
C PRO A 295 9.52 -0.69 -10.93
N GLY A 296 8.31 -0.84 -10.37
CA GLY A 296 7.15 -0.13 -10.90
C GLY A 296 7.21 1.38 -10.66
N GLY A 297 6.22 2.08 -11.19
CA GLY A 297 6.05 3.51 -11.03
C GLY A 297 5.23 4.07 -12.19
N TYR A 298 5.45 5.34 -12.53
CA TYR A 298 4.68 6.07 -13.55
C TYR A 298 5.57 6.56 -14.70
N PRO A 299 6.28 5.67 -15.43
CA PRO A 299 7.16 6.08 -16.52
C PRO A 299 6.42 6.78 -17.65
N GLU A 300 5.12 6.53 -17.82
CA GLU A 300 4.26 7.19 -18.81
C GLU A 300 4.12 8.70 -18.58
N LEU A 301 4.26 9.18 -17.34
CA LEU A 301 4.29 10.61 -17.02
C LEU A 301 5.63 11.26 -17.42
N HIS A 302 6.63 10.44 -17.76
CA HIS A 302 7.99 10.86 -18.05
C HIS A 302 8.52 10.26 -19.37
N ALA A 303 7.63 9.77 -20.23
CA ALA A 303 7.96 8.96 -21.40
C ALA A 303 8.98 9.65 -22.32
N GLY A 304 8.76 10.93 -22.64
CA GLY A 304 9.67 11.72 -23.46
C GLY A 304 11.06 11.91 -22.83
N LYS A 305 11.12 12.12 -21.51
CA LYS A 305 12.40 12.26 -20.79
C LYS A 305 13.18 10.94 -20.79
N ILE A 306 12.51 9.82 -20.57
CA ILE A 306 13.10 8.48 -20.62
C ILE A 306 13.58 8.15 -22.04
N ALA A 307 12.79 8.46 -23.07
CA ALA A 307 13.18 8.22 -24.47
C ALA A 307 14.40 9.05 -24.91
N ALA A 308 14.53 10.26 -24.36
CA ALA A 308 15.67 11.14 -24.57
C ALA A 308 16.93 10.72 -23.77
N ALA A 309 16.79 9.84 -22.77
CA ALA A 309 17.88 9.36 -21.92
C ALA A 309 18.79 8.36 -22.67
N GLY A 310 19.68 8.92 -23.50
CA GLY A 310 20.56 8.17 -24.39
C GLY A 310 21.60 7.32 -23.65
N ASN A 311 22.18 7.85 -22.56
CA ASN A 311 23.14 7.12 -21.75
C ASN A 311 22.47 5.99 -20.96
N PHE A 312 21.30 6.23 -20.36
CA PHE A 312 20.49 5.19 -19.73
C PHE A 312 20.20 4.04 -20.70
N ARG A 313 19.70 4.35 -21.90
CA ARG A 313 19.39 3.34 -22.92
C ARG A 313 20.63 2.56 -23.35
N ALA A 314 21.70 3.25 -23.70
CA ALA A 314 22.93 2.60 -24.17
C ALA A 314 23.60 1.77 -23.06
N GLY A 315 23.60 2.27 -21.82
CA GLY A 315 24.16 1.58 -20.66
C GLY A 315 23.37 0.35 -20.25
N THR A 316 22.03 0.42 -20.30
CA THR A 316 21.17 -0.73 -20.01
C THR A 316 21.29 -1.80 -21.09
N ALA A 317 21.40 -1.43 -22.37
CA ALA A 317 21.68 -2.39 -23.44
C ALA A 317 23.02 -3.11 -23.26
N ARG A 318 24.08 -2.39 -22.86
CA ARG A 318 25.39 -3.00 -22.52
C ARG A 318 25.28 -3.94 -21.33
N PHE A 319 24.51 -3.57 -20.30
CA PHE A 319 24.27 -4.38 -19.12
C PHE A 319 23.54 -5.68 -19.49
N ALA A 320 22.41 -5.56 -20.20
CA ALA A 320 21.54 -6.67 -20.62
C ALA A 320 22.25 -7.72 -21.50
N ALA A 321 23.29 -7.31 -22.24
CA ALA A 321 24.10 -8.23 -23.04
C ALA A 321 24.90 -9.24 -22.20
N ARG A 322 25.04 -9.03 -20.88
CA ARG A 322 25.88 -9.84 -20.00
C ARG A 322 25.18 -10.28 -18.71
N LYS A 323 24.20 -9.50 -18.24
CA LYS A 323 23.60 -9.61 -16.91
C LYS A 323 22.09 -9.39 -16.99
N PRO A 324 21.30 -9.99 -16.09
CA PRO A 324 19.85 -9.90 -16.13
C PRO A 324 19.35 -8.47 -15.86
N VAL A 325 18.32 -8.06 -16.61
CA VAL A 325 17.53 -6.86 -16.33
C VAL A 325 16.11 -7.31 -16.02
N HIS A 326 15.62 -6.94 -14.85
CA HIS A 326 14.26 -7.22 -14.39
C HIS A 326 13.43 -5.95 -14.39
N GLY A 327 12.17 -6.05 -14.81
CA GLY A 327 11.25 -4.92 -14.88
C GLY A 327 9.85 -5.30 -14.40
N GLU A 328 9.28 -4.48 -13.51
CA GLU A 328 7.96 -4.70 -12.91
C GLU A 328 7.04 -3.53 -13.24
N CYS A 329 5.77 -3.79 -13.57
CA CYS A 329 4.78 -2.73 -13.84
C CYS A 329 5.34 -1.64 -14.78
N GLY A 330 5.56 -0.41 -14.31
CA GLY A 330 6.25 0.65 -15.04
C GLY A 330 7.62 0.25 -15.61
N GLY A 331 8.46 -0.45 -14.85
CA GLY A 331 9.71 -1.02 -15.35
C GLY A 331 9.51 -2.00 -16.50
N PHE A 332 8.45 -2.82 -16.46
CA PHE A 332 8.10 -3.70 -17.58
C PHE A 332 7.72 -2.89 -18.83
N MET A 333 6.99 -1.78 -18.69
CA MET A 333 6.67 -0.87 -19.80
C MET A 333 7.95 -0.33 -20.46
N VAL A 334 8.93 0.11 -19.67
CA VAL A 334 10.20 0.68 -20.15
C VAL A 334 11.13 -0.37 -20.78
N LEU A 335 10.99 -1.66 -20.45
CA LEU A 335 11.72 -2.74 -21.14
C LEU A 335 11.24 -2.99 -22.57
N GLY A 336 10.01 -2.58 -22.91
CA GLY A 336 9.41 -2.77 -24.23
C GLY A 336 10.07 -1.96 -25.35
N GLU A 337 9.55 -2.07 -26.57
CA GLU A 337 9.99 -1.31 -27.73
C GLU A 337 9.53 0.15 -27.67
N ALA A 338 8.28 0.37 -27.26
CA ALA A 338 7.67 1.68 -27.19
C ALA A 338 6.61 1.81 -26.08
N LEU A 339 6.42 3.06 -25.66
CA LEU A 339 5.40 3.50 -24.71
C LEU A 339 4.66 4.68 -25.34
N GLU A 340 3.37 4.51 -25.59
CA GLU A 340 2.50 5.60 -26.02
C GLU A 340 1.93 6.31 -24.80
N ASP A 341 2.14 7.62 -24.69
CA ASP A 341 1.70 8.42 -23.56
C ASP A 341 0.19 8.76 -23.61
N ALA A 342 -0.27 9.59 -22.67
CA ALA A 342 -1.67 9.97 -22.57
C ALA A 342 -2.15 10.84 -23.75
N ASP A 343 -1.23 11.52 -24.44
CA ASP A 343 -1.52 12.39 -25.58
C ASP A 343 -1.46 11.62 -26.91
N GLY A 344 -1.13 10.32 -26.87
CA GLY A 344 -1.00 9.45 -28.03
C GLY A 344 0.37 9.56 -28.72
N GLU A 345 1.35 10.21 -28.10
CA GLU A 345 2.71 10.26 -28.63
C GLU A 345 3.47 8.98 -28.26
N SER A 346 4.07 8.34 -29.27
CA SER A 346 4.84 7.10 -29.09
C SER A 346 6.31 7.39 -28.82
N HIS A 347 6.79 6.92 -27.66
CA HIS A 347 8.14 7.13 -27.18
C HIS A 347 8.95 5.83 -27.24
N LYS A 348 10.16 5.90 -27.83
CA LYS A 348 11.04 4.73 -27.93
C LYS A 348 11.61 4.35 -26.56
N MET A 349 11.39 3.11 -26.15
CA MET A 349 11.85 2.54 -24.88
C MET A 349 13.12 1.70 -25.08
N LEU A 350 13.47 0.82 -24.14
CA LEU A 350 14.75 0.09 -24.16
C LEU A 350 14.84 -0.96 -25.27
N GLY A 351 13.71 -1.51 -25.72
CA GLY A 351 13.64 -2.53 -26.77
C GLY A 351 14.27 -3.87 -26.36
N LEU A 352 14.28 -4.19 -25.07
CA LEU A 352 14.78 -5.48 -24.56
C LEU A 352 13.70 -6.57 -24.65
N LEU A 353 12.43 -6.17 -24.69
CA LEU A 353 11.27 -7.02 -24.89
C LEU A 353 10.46 -6.50 -26.08
N GLY A 354 9.86 -7.43 -26.85
CA GLY A 354 9.15 -7.12 -28.11
C GLY A 354 7.71 -6.62 -27.92
N HIS A 355 7.36 -6.07 -26.75
CA HIS A 355 6.02 -5.52 -26.50
C HIS A 355 6.02 -4.00 -26.62
N SER A 356 4.83 -3.43 -26.80
CA SER A 356 4.58 -1.98 -26.70
C SER A 356 3.39 -1.75 -25.77
N THR A 357 3.39 -0.62 -25.07
CA THR A 357 2.32 -0.27 -24.12
C THR A 357 1.69 1.06 -24.51
N THR A 358 0.38 1.21 -24.28
CA THR A 358 -0.36 2.45 -24.60
C THR A 358 -1.12 2.94 -23.39
N PHE A 359 -0.98 4.23 -23.11
CA PHE A 359 -1.71 4.93 -22.07
C PHE A 359 -2.81 5.87 -22.63
N ALA A 360 -2.87 6.04 -23.95
CA ALA A 360 -3.96 6.73 -24.63
C ALA A 360 -5.26 5.91 -24.56
N SER A 361 -5.16 4.58 -24.68
CA SER A 361 -6.30 3.64 -24.63
C SER A 361 -6.33 2.82 -23.33
N ARG A 362 -6.62 3.50 -22.22
CA ARG A 362 -6.55 2.91 -20.86
C ARG A 362 -7.48 1.70 -20.70
N LYS A 363 -6.90 0.54 -20.43
CA LYS A 363 -7.58 -0.64 -19.87
C LYS A 363 -6.78 -1.09 -18.68
N MET A 364 -7.39 -1.07 -17.50
CA MET A 364 -6.72 -1.41 -16.26
C MET A 364 -7.08 -2.83 -15.86
N ASN A 365 -6.09 -3.72 -15.87
CA ASN A 365 -6.18 -5.04 -15.27
C ASN A 365 -5.55 -4.99 -13.87
N LEU A 366 -6.34 -5.37 -12.86
CA LEU A 366 -5.90 -5.49 -11.48
C LEU A 366 -6.22 -6.89 -10.97
N GLY A 367 -5.27 -7.49 -10.27
CA GLY A 367 -5.55 -8.65 -9.46
C GLY A 367 -4.33 -9.49 -9.16
N TYR A 368 -4.49 -10.39 -8.20
CA TYR A 368 -3.44 -11.33 -7.84
C TYR A 368 -3.17 -12.36 -8.94
N ARG A 369 -1.90 -12.73 -9.10
CA ARG A 369 -1.44 -13.73 -10.08
C ARG A 369 -0.41 -14.65 -9.45
N GLU A 370 -0.62 -15.95 -9.61
CA GLU A 370 0.41 -16.95 -9.34
C GLU A 370 1.05 -17.35 -10.67
N ALA A 371 2.37 -17.26 -10.75
CA ALA A 371 3.13 -17.63 -11.93
C ALA A 371 4.14 -18.72 -11.59
N ARG A 372 4.39 -19.63 -12.54
CA ARG A 372 5.44 -20.64 -12.44
C ARG A 372 6.63 -20.25 -13.28
N LEU A 373 7.79 -20.08 -12.66
CA LEU A 373 9.03 -19.79 -13.35
C LEU A 373 9.37 -20.91 -14.33
N ARG A 374 9.62 -20.53 -15.60
CA ARG A 374 9.94 -21.47 -16.69
C ARG A 374 11.43 -21.75 -16.83
N ALA A 375 12.26 -20.96 -16.15
CA ALA A 375 13.70 -21.11 -16.09
C ALA A 375 14.18 -20.49 -14.77
N GLY A 376 15.39 -20.85 -14.33
CA GLY A 376 16.05 -20.15 -13.23
C GLY A 376 16.31 -18.69 -13.61
N CYS A 377 15.97 -17.76 -12.73
CA CYS A 377 16.16 -16.33 -12.92
C CYS A 377 16.41 -15.63 -11.57
N PRO A 378 16.64 -14.30 -11.54
CA PRO A 378 16.87 -13.60 -10.28
C PRO A 378 15.73 -13.69 -9.24
N LEU A 379 14.53 -14.10 -9.65
CA LEU A 379 13.39 -14.30 -8.75
C LEU A 379 13.37 -15.69 -8.10
N GLY A 380 14.10 -16.68 -8.64
CA GLY A 380 14.08 -18.05 -8.12
C GLY A 380 14.45 -19.12 -9.14
N SER A 381 14.38 -20.37 -8.69
CA SER A 381 14.70 -21.54 -9.52
C SER A 381 13.57 -21.89 -10.49
N GLU A 382 13.91 -22.63 -11.55
CA GLU A 382 12.91 -23.19 -12.46
C GLU A 382 11.85 -24.00 -11.70
N GLY A 383 10.59 -23.86 -12.11
CA GLY A 383 9.45 -24.56 -11.52
C GLY A 383 8.90 -23.91 -10.24
N MET A 384 9.62 -22.96 -9.63
CA MET A 384 9.15 -22.22 -8.45
C MET A 384 7.86 -21.45 -8.77
N LEU A 385 6.94 -21.44 -7.80
CA LEU A 385 5.74 -20.61 -7.84
C LEU A 385 6.04 -19.27 -7.19
N ILE A 386 5.71 -18.19 -7.90
CA ILE A 386 5.77 -16.82 -7.40
C ILE A 386 4.36 -16.24 -7.38
N ARG A 387 4.12 -15.40 -6.38
CA ARG A 387 2.87 -14.67 -6.22
C ARG A 387 3.14 -13.19 -6.33
N GLY A 388 2.28 -12.51 -7.06
CA GLY A 388 2.36 -11.07 -7.20
C GLY A 388 1.00 -10.50 -7.58
N HIS A 389 1.00 -9.21 -7.87
CA HIS A 389 -0.18 -8.50 -8.30
C HIS A 389 0.06 -7.94 -9.71
N GLU A 390 -0.92 -8.12 -10.57
CA GLU A 390 -0.95 -7.62 -11.93
C GLU A 390 -1.45 -6.18 -11.93
N PHE A 391 -0.67 -5.32 -12.59
CA PHE A 391 -0.97 -3.90 -12.83
C PHE A 391 -0.53 -3.57 -14.25
N HIS A 392 -1.47 -3.53 -15.22
CA HIS A 392 -1.18 -3.08 -16.59
C HIS A 392 -2.43 -2.60 -17.33
#